data_AF-A0A3C1S581-F1
#
_entry.id   AF-A0A3C1S581-F1
#
_cell.length_a   1.000
_cell.length_b   1.000
_cell.length_c   1.000
_cell.angle_alpha   90.00
_cell.angle_beta   90.00
_cell.angle_gamma   90.00
#
_symmetry.space_group_name_H-M   'P 1'
#
loop_
_entity.id
_entity.type
_entity.pdbx_description
1 polymer ?
#
loop_
_entity_poly.entity_id
_entity_poly.type
_entity_poly.pdbx_seq_one_letter_code
_entity_poly.pdbx_strand_id
1 'polypeptide(L)'
;MKLLFCILLFLTPGCFAQPQIKPPESELHQAQSLRYEQEIRRLGVSGDWLVTRGYHATDTLVVNVTGIPLSHVGVYDSESGQVIEAEGKGIHATRLSEFVNKSYRLLLIRPKWSTAETRQKAI
;
A
#
# COMPACT_ATOMS: atom_id res chain seq x y z
N MET A 1 27.68 30.20 -24.60
CA MET A 1 27.47 28.75 -24.84
C MET A 1 27.35 27.89 -23.58
N LYS A 2 27.99 28.20 -22.44
CA LYS A 2 27.85 27.41 -21.20
C LYS A 2 26.50 27.57 -20.47
N LEU A 3 25.83 28.73 -20.62
CA LEU A 3 24.56 29.01 -19.94
C LEU A 3 23.35 28.30 -20.57
N LEU A 4 23.39 28.02 -21.88
CA LEU A 4 22.31 27.33 -22.60
C LEU A 4 22.26 25.83 -22.25
N PHE A 5 23.40 25.23 -21.92
CA PHE A 5 23.52 23.80 -21.62
C PHE A 5 22.89 23.44 -20.26
N CYS A 6 22.87 24.36 -19.30
CA CYS A 6 22.22 24.15 -18.01
C CYS A 6 20.68 24.21 -18.09
N ILE A 7 20.11 24.97 -19.02
CA ILE A 7 18.64 25.12 -19.15
C ILE A 7 18.01 23.88 -19.80
N LEU A 8 18.72 23.22 -20.72
CA LEU A 8 18.27 21.99 -21.38
C LEU A 8 18.26 20.74 -20.47
N LEU A 9 19.01 20.76 -19.36
CA LEU A 9 19.04 19.67 -18.37
C LEU A 9 17.82 19.65 -17.42
N PHE A 10 17.03 20.73 -17.36
CA PHE A 10 15.84 20.82 -16.50
C PHE A 10 14.51 20.50 -17.21
N LEU A 11 14.53 20.24 -18.52
CA LEU A 11 13.31 19.97 -19.31
C LEU A 11 12.92 18.48 -19.34
N THR A 12 13.62 17.59 -18.64
CA THR A 12 13.38 16.13 -18.71
C THR A 12 13.11 15.36 -17.40
N PRO A 13 12.60 15.92 -16.28
CA PRO A 13 12.06 15.08 -15.21
C PRO A 13 10.56 14.75 -15.37
N GLY A 14 9.84 15.41 -16.30
CA GLY A 14 8.38 15.37 -16.36
C GLY A 14 7.74 14.08 -16.88
N CYS A 15 8.51 13.16 -17.49
CA CYS A 15 7.93 12.00 -18.18
C CYS A 15 7.84 10.71 -17.33
N PHE A 16 8.40 10.70 -16.12
CA PHE A 16 8.47 9.49 -15.29
C PHE A 16 7.64 9.55 -13.99
N ALA A 17 7.11 10.72 -13.62
CA ALA A 17 6.30 10.85 -12.42
C ALA A 17 4.94 10.16 -12.60
N GLN A 18 4.67 9.17 -11.76
CA GLN A 18 3.37 8.51 -11.67
C GLN A 18 2.33 9.49 -11.11
N PRO A 19 1.14 9.61 -11.74
CA PRO A 19 0.08 10.47 -11.24
C PRO A 19 -0.51 9.94 -9.93
N GLN A 20 -1.20 10.83 -9.20
CA GLN A 20 -2.01 10.39 -8.07
C GLN A 20 -3.19 9.55 -8.54
N ILE A 21 -3.35 8.37 -7.96
CA ILE A 21 -4.53 7.54 -8.15
C ILE A 21 -5.63 8.06 -7.23
N LYS A 22 -6.81 8.28 -7.80
CA LYS A 22 -8.03 8.63 -7.04
C LYS A 22 -8.91 7.39 -6.90
N PRO A 23 -9.64 7.25 -5.79
CA PRO A 23 -10.69 6.23 -5.70
C PRO A 23 -11.68 6.39 -6.85
N PRO A 24 -12.22 5.28 -7.39
CA PRO A 24 -13.33 5.36 -8.34
C PRO A 24 -14.59 5.89 -7.64
N GLU A 25 -15.67 6.03 -8.40
CA GLU A 25 -16.99 6.38 -7.86
C GLU A 25 -17.36 5.52 -6.64
N SER A 26 -18.06 6.12 -5.66
CA SER A 26 -18.19 5.58 -4.31
C SER A 26 -18.73 4.15 -4.27
N GLU A 27 -19.70 3.81 -5.12
CA GLU A 27 -20.28 2.47 -5.18
C GLU A 27 -19.27 1.42 -5.66
N LEU A 28 -18.53 1.73 -6.73
CA LEU A 28 -17.49 0.85 -7.26
C LEU A 28 -16.34 0.68 -6.25
N HIS A 29 -15.96 1.78 -5.58
CA HIS A 29 -14.92 1.74 -4.57
C HIS A 29 -15.31 0.88 -3.35
N GLN A 30 -16.56 1.00 -2.89
CA GLN A 30 -17.10 0.17 -1.81
C GLN A 30 -17.18 -1.30 -2.21
N ALA A 31 -17.66 -1.59 -3.43
CA ALA A 31 -17.73 -2.95 -3.94
C ALA A 31 -16.33 -3.60 -4.04
N GLN A 32 -15.34 -2.86 -4.55
CA GLN A 32 -13.94 -3.30 -4.61
C GLN A 32 -13.40 -3.57 -3.20
N SER A 33 -13.60 -2.63 -2.28
CA SER A 33 -13.10 -2.73 -0.91
C SER A 33 -13.71 -3.93 -0.17
N LEU A 34 -15.02 -4.14 -0.31
CA LEU A 34 -15.69 -5.30 0.27
C LEU A 34 -15.14 -6.61 -0.30
N ARG A 35 -14.90 -6.69 -1.61
CA ARG A 35 -14.31 -7.88 -2.24
C ARG A 35 -12.90 -8.17 -1.72
N TYR A 36 -12.06 -7.15 -1.59
CA TYR A 36 -10.71 -7.30 -1.03
C TYR A 36 -10.76 -7.77 0.42
N GLU A 37 -11.62 -7.16 1.26
CA GLU A 37 -11.79 -7.58 2.64
C GLU A 37 -12.23 -9.05 2.75
N GLN A 38 -13.22 -9.47 1.95
CA GLN A 38 -13.70 -10.85 1.93
C GLN A 38 -12.59 -11.85 1.55
N GLU A 39 -11.80 -11.56 0.51
CA GLU A 39 -10.73 -12.45 0.07
C GLU A 39 -9.58 -12.51 1.09
N ILE A 40 -9.23 -11.39 1.73
CA ILE A 40 -8.21 -11.37 2.79
C ILE A 40 -8.68 -12.18 4.00
N ARG A 41 -9.95 -12.05 4.41
CA ARG A 41 -10.52 -12.87 5.50
C ARG A 41 -10.55 -14.35 5.15
N ARG A 42 -10.76 -14.69 3.88
CA ARG A 42 -10.82 -16.08 3.40
C ARG A 42 -9.45 -16.73 3.27
N LEU A 43 -8.43 -15.99 2.86
CA LEU A 43 -7.11 -16.52 2.49
C LEU A 43 -5.99 -16.18 3.48
N GLY A 44 -6.10 -15.04 4.13
CA GLY A 44 -5.07 -14.47 5.00
C GLY A 44 -5.03 -15.15 6.35
N VAL A 45 -3.82 -15.26 6.89
CA VAL A 45 -3.58 -15.68 8.28
C VAL A 45 -2.77 -14.61 9.00
N SER A 46 -2.80 -14.61 10.33
CA SER A 46 -1.98 -13.69 11.13
C SER A 46 -0.51 -13.78 10.70
N GLY A 47 0.14 -12.62 10.58
CA GLY A 47 1.52 -12.49 10.12
C GLY A 47 1.70 -12.38 8.59
N ASP A 48 0.65 -12.57 7.79
CA ASP A 48 0.71 -12.27 6.35
C ASP A 48 0.86 -10.76 6.11
N TRP A 49 1.50 -10.37 5.02
CA TRP A 49 1.69 -8.96 4.65
C TRP A 49 0.59 -8.51 3.69
N LEU A 50 0.02 -7.35 3.97
CA LEU A 50 -0.85 -6.63 3.04
C LEU A 50 -0.03 -5.50 2.42
N VAL A 51 0.45 -5.72 1.19
CA VAL A 51 1.28 -4.75 0.46
C VAL A 51 0.42 -4.03 -0.56
N THR A 52 0.44 -2.70 -0.56
CA THR A 52 -0.57 -1.92 -1.28
C THR A 52 0.04 -0.87 -2.20
N ARG A 53 -0.74 -0.49 -3.20
CA ARG A 53 -0.69 0.83 -3.82
C ARG A 53 -1.88 1.60 -3.27
N GLY A 54 -1.66 2.68 -2.53
CA GLY A 54 -2.73 3.48 -1.92
C GLY A 54 -3.17 4.69 -2.74
N TYR A 55 -4.22 5.35 -2.26
CA TYR A 55 -4.82 6.55 -2.87
C TYR A 55 -4.29 7.89 -2.32
N HIS A 56 -3.55 7.87 -1.21
CA HIS A 56 -3.08 9.10 -0.56
C HIS A 56 -1.99 9.78 -1.40
N ALA A 57 -1.85 11.10 -1.25
CA ALA A 57 -0.79 11.83 -1.94
C ALA A 57 0.62 11.31 -1.57
N THR A 58 0.80 10.90 -0.31
CA THR A 58 2.04 10.29 0.19
C THR A 58 2.33 8.94 -0.48
N ASP A 59 1.31 8.18 -0.89
CA ASP A 59 1.53 6.94 -1.63
C ASP A 59 2.19 7.22 -2.97
N THR A 60 1.74 8.26 -3.69
CA THR A 60 2.35 8.69 -4.95
C THR A 60 3.78 9.18 -4.76
N LEU A 61 4.06 9.86 -3.65
CA LEU A 61 5.44 10.23 -3.31
C LEU A 61 6.32 8.98 -3.16
N VAL A 62 5.88 7.97 -2.40
CA VAL A 62 6.64 6.72 -2.21
C VAL A 62 6.89 6.03 -3.55
N VAL A 63 5.87 5.88 -4.40
CA VAL A 63 6.02 5.25 -5.72
C VAL A 63 7.01 6.02 -6.60
N ASN A 64 6.94 7.36 -6.60
CA ASN A 64 7.83 8.18 -7.41
C ASN A 64 9.27 8.18 -6.92
N VAL A 65 9.49 8.16 -5.60
CA VAL A 65 10.85 8.12 -5.02
C VAL A 65 11.47 6.73 -5.16
N THR A 66 10.70 5.67 -4.99
CA THR A 66 11.21 4.29 -5.01
C THR A 66 11.26 3.69 -6.42
N GLY A 67 10.47 4.22 -7.37
CA GLY A 67 10.26 3.59 -8.68
C GLY A 67 9.49 2.26 -8.62
N ILE A 68 8.97 1.88 -7.45
CA ILE A 68 8.22 0.65 -7.24
C ILE A 68 6.72 0.97 -7.25
N PRO A 69 5.85 0.18 -7.92
CA PRO A 69 4.42 0.46 -8.02
C PRO A 69 3.62 0.10 -6.74
N LEU A 70 4.27 0.09 -5.58
CA LEU A 70 3.71 -0.22 -4.26
C LEU A 70 4.19 0.88 -3.30
N SER A 71 3.32 1.28 -2.38
CA SER A 71 3.54 2.44 -1.53
C SER A 71 3.52 2.16 -0.04
N HIS A 72 2.85 1.09 0.39
CA HIS A 72 2.65 0.82 1.81
C HIS A 72 2.57 -0.67 2.10
N VAL A 73 2.81 -1.03 3.37
CA VAL A 73 2.69 -2.40 3.86
C VAL A 73 2.20 -2.39 5.31
N GLY A 74 1.34 -3.36 5.63
CA GLY A 74 0.97 -3.69 7.01
C GLY A 74 0.98 -5.21 7.23
N VAL A 75 1.03 -5.62 8.50
CA VAL A 75 0.95 -7.03 8.90
C VAL A 75 -0.48 -7.34 9.33
N TYR A 76 -1.10 -8.34 8.70
CA TYR A 76 -2.46 -8.75 9.00
C TYR A 76 -2.49 -9.56 10.29
N ASP A 77 -3.42 -9.23 11.18
CA ASP A 77 -3.85 -10.07 12.29
C ASP A 77 -5.25 -10.61 12.00
N SER A 78 -5.32 -11.90 11.66
CA SER A 78 -6.56 -12.58 11.34
C SER A 78 -7.47 -12.81 12.54
N GLU A 79 -6.93 -12.83 13.76
CA GLU A 79 -7.70 -13.08 14.97
C GLU A 79 -8.52 -11.85 15.36
N SER A 80 -7.91 -10.66 15.32
CA SER A 80 -8.60 -9.41 15.62
C SER A 80 -9.21 -8.73 14.39
N GLY A 81 -8.88 -9.19 13.17
CA GLY A 81 -9.33 -8.56 11.92
C GLY A 81 -8.73 -7.16 11.72
N GLN A 82 -7.50 -6.97 12.19
CA GLN A 82 -6.77 -5.71 12.14
C GLN A 82 -5.49 -5.85 11.31
N VAL A 83 -4.90 -4.69 11.00
CA VAL A 83 -3.63 -4.57 10.29
C VAL A 83 -2.73 -3.71 11.15
N ILE A 84 -1.58 -4.25 11.56
CA ILE A 84 -0.53 -3.51 12.26
C ILE A 84 0.28 -2.78 11.21
N GLU A 85 0.31 -1.45 11.28
CA GLU A 85 0.95 -0.61 10.27
C GLU A 85 1.63 0.62 10.88
N ALA A 86 2.52 1.24 10.10
CA ALA A 86 3.21 2.46 10.45
C ALA A 86 2.91 3.56 9.42
N GLU A 87 2.15 4.58 9.80
CA GLU A 87 1.91 5.79 8.99
C GLU A 87 2.29 7.04 9.81
N GLY A 88 1.85 8.23 9.38
CA GLY A 88 2.26 9.50 9.99
C GLY A 88 2.02 9.64 11.51
N LYS A 89 1.17 8.77 12.10
CA LYS A 89 0.90 8.72 13.55
C LYS A 89 1.73 7.67 14.31
N GLY A 90 2.69 7.02 13.65
CA GLY A 90 3.51 5.94 14.21
C GLY A 90 2.89 4.55 14.02
N ILE A 91 3.35 3.57 14.81
CA ILE A 91 2.86 2.18 14.77
C ILE A 91 1.53 2.08 15.50
N HIS A 92 0.53 1.47 14.87
CA HIS A 92 -0.80 1.26 15.43
C HIS A 92 -1.53 0.14 14.68
N ALA A 93 -2.67 -0.29 15.24
CA ALA A 93 -3.60 -1.21 14.60
C ALA A 93 -4.72 -0.44 13.89
N THR A 94 -5.04 -0.85 12.66
CA THR A 94 -6.14 -0.34 11.85
C THR A 94 -7.09 -1.48 11.51
N ARG A 95 -8.40 -1.24 11.48
CA ARG A 95 -9.37 -2.27 11.05
C ARG A 95 -9.09 -2.68 9.60
N LEU A 96 -9.23 -3.97 9.28
CA LEU A 96 -8.99 -4.47 7.91
C LEU A 96 -9.80 -3.68 6.85
N SER A 97 -11.08 -3.40 7.14
CA SER A 97 -11.95 -2.63 6.24
C SER A 97 -11.41 -1.22 5.95
N GLU A 98 -10.84 -0.56 6.96
CA GLU A 98 -10.26 0.78 6.82
C GLU A 98 -8.93 0.75 6.05
N PHE A 99 -8.09 -0.26 6.30
CA PHE A 99 -6.86 -0.47 5.56
C PHE A 99 -7.12 -0.77 4.07
N VAL A 100 -8.14 -1.59 3.79
CA VAL A 100 -8.54 -1.93 2.43
C VAL A 100 -9.15 -0.71 1.71
N ASN A 101 -9.97 0.09 2.41
CA ASN A 101 -10.61 1.28 1.84
C ASN A 101 -9.58 2.33 1.35
N LYS A 102 -8.38 2.38 1.93
CA LYS A 102 -7.30 3.27 1.44
C LYS A 102 -6.43 2.67 0.33
N SER A 103 -6.77 1.47 -0.19
CA SER A 103 -5.94 0.71 -1.13
C SER A 103 -6.52 0.65 -2.55
N TYR A 104 -5.77 1.12 -3.54
CA TYR A 104 -6.09 0.94 -4.97
C TYR A 104 -5.82 -0.48 -5.46
N ARG A 105 -4.64 -1.00 -5.10
CA ARG A 105 -4.21 -2.38 -5.37
C ARG A 105 -3.69 -2.96 -4.08
N LEU A 106 -4.01 -4.23 -3.83
CA LEU A 106 -3.58 -4.93 -2.62
C LEU A 106 -3.06 -6.33 -2.99
N LEU A 107 -1.93 -6.69 -2.38
CA LEU A 107 -1.33 -8.01 -2.45
C LEU A 107 -1.33 -8.62 -1.06
N LEU A 108 -1.93 -9.81 -0.92
CA LEU A 108 -1.77 -10.66 0.26
C LEU A 108 -0.53 -11.54 0.04
N ILE A 109 0.49 -11.37 0.88
CA ILE A 109 1.77 -12.07 0.74
C ILE A 109 2.05 -12.85 2.02
N ARG A 110 2.19 -14.16 1.88
CA ARG A 110 2.76 -15.02 2.94
C ARG A 110 4.26 -15.16 2.74
N PRO A 111 5.12 -14.66 3.65
CA PRO A 111 6.56 -14.84 3.52
C PRO A 111 6.91 -16.33 3.54
N LYS A 112 7.68 -16.80 2.55
CA LYS A 112 8.04 -18.23 2.41
C LYS A 112 8.81 -18.78 3.61
N TRP A 113 9.57 -17.93 4.28
CA TRP A 113 10.35 -18.27 5.47
C TRP A 113 9.54 -18.20 6.77
N SER A 114 8.27 -17.79 6.73
CA SER A 114 7.46 -17.65 7.93
C SER A 114 6.97 -19.01 8.46
N THR A 115 7.20 -19.25 9.74
CA THR A 115 6.59 -20.36 10.50
C THR A 115 5.35 -19.86 11.24
N ALA A 116 4.55 -20.79 11.79
CA ALA A 116 3.42 -20.41 12.65
C ALA A 116 3.88 -19.55 13.84
N GLU A 117 5.01 -19.92 14.46
CA GLU A 117 5.59 -19.17 15.58
C GLU A 117 6.03 -17.76 15.18
N THR A 118 6.78 -17.60 14.08
CA THR A 118 7.25 -16.28 13.66
C THR A 118 6.11 -15.38 13.22
N ARG A 119 5.04 -15.97 12.64
CA ARG A 119 3.84 -15.22 12.26
C ARG A 119 3.09 -14.70 13.48
N GLN A 120 3.00 -15.49 14.54
CA GLN A 120 2.39 -15.03 15.80
C GLN A 120 3.18 -13.88 16.44
N LYS A 121 4.51 -13.90 16.33
CA LYS A 121 5.38 -12.84 16.88
C LYS A 121 5.40 -11.55 16.03
N ALA A 122 4.86 -11.59 14.82
CA ALA A 122 4.86 -10.47 13.89
C ALA A 122 3.66 -9.52 14.09
N ILE A 123 2.68 -9.95 14.88
CA ILE A 123 1.51 -9.18 15.32
C ILE A 123 1.67 -8.79 16.79
#